data_AF-A0A8H4NQE8-F1
#
_entry.id   AF-A0A8H4NQE8-F1
#
_cell.length_a   1.000
_cell.length_b   1.000
_cell.length_c   1.000
_cell.angle_alpha   90.00
_cell.angle_beta   90.00
_cell.angle_gamma   90.00
#
_symmetry.space_group_name_H-M   'P 1'
#
loop_
_entity.id
_entity.type
_entity.pdbx_description
1 polymer ?
#
loop_
_entity_poly.entity_id
_entity_poly.type
_entity_poly.pdbx_seq_one_letter_code
_entity_poly.pdbx_strand_id
1 'polypeptide(L)'
;VSIKDVGESCAKELLAECKGISPYYYDLYGPRHYSPIDVKAALENITGKRIDIIPIEKDKLSEFVAQKVPGAHVQDIVEMTLAALLGGIMSGDFGSDERTVHGRTELVAALRPLYTE
;
A
#
# COMPACT_ATOMS: atom_id res chain seq x y z
N VAL A 1 2.90 -1.71 -2.79
CA VAL A 1 3.57 -1.75 -4.11
C VAL A 1 3.70 -0.33 -4.63
N SER A 2 4.74 0.02 -5.39
CA SER A 2 4.84 1.35 -6.02
C SER A 2 4.04 1.41 -7.33
N ILE A 3 3.56 2.59 -7.73
CA ILE A 3 2.86 2.78 -9.02
C ILE A 3 3.76 2.38 -10.19
N LYS A 4 5.06 2.64 -10.09
CA LYS A 4 6.05 2.25 -11.09
C LYS A 4 6.09 0.73 -11.27
N ASP A 5 6.19 -0.03 -10.18
CA ASP A 5 6.21 -1.50 -10.24
C ASP A 5 4.90 -2.06 -10.83
N VAL A 6 3.75 -1.44 -10.51
CA VAL A 6 2.45 -1.80 -11.12
C VAL A 6 2.51 -1.63 -12.64
N GLY A 7 2.95 -0.46 -13.12
CA GLY A 7 3.08 -0.18 -14.55
C GLY A 7 4.04 -1.13 -15.26
N GLU A 8 5.22 -1.40 -14.66
CA GLU A 8 6.18 -2.37 -15.19
C GLU A 8 5.59 -3.78 -15.25
N SER A 9 4.85 -4.21 -14.22
CA SER A 9 4.21 -5.52 -14.19
C SER A 9 3.13 -5.65 -15.26
N CYS A 10 2.25 -4.65 -15.42
CA CYS A 10 1.25 -4.64 -16.48
C CYS A 10 1.89 -4.68 -17.88
N ALA A 11 2.93 -3.87 -18.12
CA ALA A 11 3.62 -3.85 -19.40
C ALA A 11 4.31 -5.18 -19.71
N LYS A 12 4.93 -5.81 -18.71
CA LYS A 12 5.56 -7.12 -18.83
C LYS A 12 4.55 -8.20 -19.20
N GLU A 13 3.42 -8.27 -18.49
CA GLU A 13 2.40 -9.29 -18.75
C GLU A 13 1.67 -9.07 -20.08
N LEU A 14 1.50 -7.82 -20.51
CA LEU A 14 0.93 -7.50 -21.83
C LEU A 14 1.82 -7.97 -22.99
N LEU A 15 3.15 -7.97 -22.79
CA LEU A 15 4.13 -8.36 -23.81
C LEU A 15 4.56 -9.83 -23.69
N ALA A 16 4.11 -10.54 -22.65
CA ALA A 16 4.46 -11.95 -22.43
C ALA A 16 3.67 -12.87 -23.37
N GLU A 17 4.16 -14.09 -23.56
CA GLU A 17 3.40 -15.14 -24.22
C GLU A 17 2.11 -15.43 -23.43
N CYS A 18 1.03 -15.76 -24.16
CA CYS A 18 -0.24 -16.10 -23.54
C CYS A 18 -0.08 -17.28 -22.58
N LYS A 19 -0.47 -17.06 -21.33
CA LYS A 19 -0.57 -18.14 -20.35
C LYS A 19 -1.68 -19.08 -20.82
N GLY A 20 -1.43 -20.39 -20.79
CA GLY A 20 -2.40 -21.42 -21.19
C GLY A 20 -3.63 -21.54 -20.27
N ILE A 21 -3.85 -20.58 -19.36
CA ILE A 21 -4.94 -20.53 -18.38
C ILE A 21 -5.56 -19.13 -18.48
N SER A 22 -6.89 -19.06 -18.63
CA SER A 22 -7.64 -17.80 -18.73
C SER A 22 -8.97 -17.86 -17.97
N PRO A 23 -9.30 -16.87 -17.12
CA PRO A 23 -8.43 -15.74 -16.73
C PRO A 23 -7.27 -16.19 -15.84
N TYR A 24 -6.11 -15.54 -16.00
CA TYR A 24 -4.96 -15.71 -15.11
C TYR A 24 -4.89 -14.53 -14.14
N TYR A 25 -4.80 -14.83 -12.84
CA TYR A 25 -4.65 -13.84 -11.78
C TYR A 25 -3.36 -14.12 -10.98
N TYR A 26 -2.76 -13.06 -10.47
CA TYR A 26 -1.59 -13.10 -9.61
C TYR A 26 -1.58 -11.87 -8.70
N ASP A 27 -0.99 -12.00 -7.52
CA ASP A 27 -0.89 -10.89 -6.58
C ASP A 27 0.41 -10.12 -6.83
N LEU A 28 0.33 -8.79 -6.81
CA LEU A 28 1.49 -7.92 -6.97
C LEU A 28 1.73 -7.13 -5.68
N TYR A 29 2.81 -7.49 -4.97
CA TYR A 29 3.24 -6.78 -3.78
C TYR A 29 4.44 -5.86 -4.03
N GLY A 30 4.75 -5.03 -3.04
CA GLY A 30 6.03 -4.34 -2.98
C GLY A 30 7.18 -5.34 -2.73
N PRO A 31 8.43 -4.84 -2.62
CA PRO A 31 9.58 -5.70 -2.36
C PRO A 31 9.47 -6.45 -1.01
N ARG A 32 8.73 -5.87 -0.04
CA ARG A 32 8.38 -6.48 1.24
C ARG A 32 7.17 -5.79 1.86
N HIS A 33 6.62 -6.38 2.92
CA HIS A 33 5.64 -5.71 3.77
C HIS A 33 6.32 -4.66 4.67
N TYR A 34 5.57 -3.61 4.99
CA TYR A 34 6.03 -2.50 5.82
C TYR A 34 5.04 -2.29 6.97
N SER A 35 5.57 -2.09 8.17
CA SER A 35 4.81 -1.66 9.34
C SER A 35 4.67 -0.13 9.38
N PRO A 36 3.78 0.42 10.22
CA PRO A 36 3.76 1.87 10.50
C PRO A 36 5.09 2.41 11.01
N ILE A 37 5.90 1.59 11.69
CA ILE A 37 7.23 1.97 12.17
C ILE A 37 8.21 2.13 11.00
N ASP A 38 8.15 1.25 10.00
CA ASP A 38 8.95 1.39 8.78
C ASP A 38 8.60 2.69 8.04
N VAL A 39 7.31 3.02 7.97
CA VAL A 39 6.84 4.27 7.33
C VAL A 39 7.35 5.50 8.08
N LYS A 40 7.27 5.51 9.41
CA LYS A 40 7.88 6.58 10.22
C LYS A 40 9.37 6.73 9.91
N ALA A 41 10.14 5.65 10.00
CA ALA A 41 11.58 5.70 9.77
C ALA A 41 11.93 6.19 8.36
N ALA A 42 11.18 5.76 7.34
CA ALA A 42 11.35 6.22 5.97
C ALA A 42 11.08 7.73 5.83
N LEU A 43 10.00 8.23 6.41
CA LEU A 43 9.66 9.65 6.34
C LEU A 43 10.63 10.53 7.15
N GLU A 44 11.09 10.08 8.32
CA GLU A 44 12.12 10.79 9.10
C GLU A 44 13.43 10.86 8.31
N ASN A 45 13.81 9.77 7.62
CA ASN A 45 14.98 9.74 6.75
C ASN A 45 14.86 10.73 5.58
N ILE A 46 13.71 10.77 4.91
CA ILE A 46 13.49 11.63 3.74
C ILE A 46 13.45 13.10 4.12
N THR A 47 12.73 13.42 5.20
CA THR A 47 12.44 14.82 5.57
C THR A 47 13.47 15.43 6.52
N GLY A 48 14.29 14.61 7.19
CA GLY A 48 15.17 15.05 8.27
C GLY A 48 14.43 15.52 9.53
N LYS A 49 13.09 15.38 9.58
CA LYS A 49 12.25 15.82 10.70
C LYS A 49 11.85 14.62 11.56
N ARG A 50 11.57 14.88 12.84
CA ARG A 50 10.93 13.89 13.72
C ARG A 50 9.45 13.76 13.37
N ILE A 51 8.96 12.52 13.37
CA ILE A 51 7.57 12.20 13.01
C ILE A 51 6.95 11.34 14.10
N ASP A 52 5.76 11.73 14.53
CA ASP A 52 5.00 10.99 15.53
C ASP A 52 3.99 10.04 14.87
N ILE A 53 3.77 8.90 15.52
CA ILE A 53 2.69 7.97 15.18
C ILE A 53 1.60 8.18 16.20
N ILE A 54 0.40 8.50 15.72
CA ILE A 54 -0.78 8.71 16.56
C ILE A 54 -1.72 7.52 16.35
N PRO A 55 -1.92 6.65 17.34
CA PRO A 55 -2.91 5.59 17.25
C PRO A 55 -4.32 6.19 17.29
N ILE A 56 -5.20 5.69 16.44
CA ILE A 56 -6.60 6.11 16.36
C ILE A 56 -7.48 4.91 16.68
N GLU A 57 -8.40 5.06 17.62
CA GLU A 57 -9.38 4.04 17.96
C GLU A 57 -10.33 3.78 16.77
N LYS A 58 -10.77 2.53 16.62
CA LYS A 58 -11.58 2.11 15.45
C LYS A 58 -12.87 2.93 15.32
N ASP A 59 -13.53 3.23 16.43
CA ASP A 59 -14.77 4.02 16.50
C ASP A 59 -14.56 5.52 16.17
N LYS A 60 -13.34 6.02 16.33
CA LYS A 60 -12.95 7.40 16.02
C LYS A 60 -12.35 7.58 14.63
N LEU A 61 -12.12 6.49 13.89
CA LEU A 61 -11.45 6.55 12.60
C LEU A 61 -12.19 7.43 11.59
N SER A 62 -13.54 7.35 11.55
CA SER A 62 -14.35 8.18 10.63
C SER A 62 -14.24 9.66 10.95
N GLU A 63 -14.26 10.04 12.23
CA GLU A 63 -14.10 11.44 12.64
C GLU A 63 -12.72 11.96 12.27
N PHE A 64 -11.68 11.16 12.51
CA PHE A 64 -10.31 11.51 12.16
C PHE A 64 -10.13 11.71 10.65
N VAL A 65 -10.64 10.78 9.83
CA VAL A 65 -10.55 10.86 8.36
C VAL A 65 -11.31 12.08 7.81
N ALA A 66 -12.48 12.39 8.36
CA ALA A 66 -13.28 13.55 7.94
C ALA A 66 -12.57 14.90 8.10
N GLN A 67 -11.55 14.99 8.96
CA GLN A 67 -10.74 16.20 9.12
C GLN A 67 -9.67 16.36 8.02
N LYS A 68 -9.42 15.32 7.20
CA LYS A 68 -8.30 15.27 6.24
C LYS A 68 -8.74 15.18 4.78
N VAL A 69 -9.96 14.72 4.51
CA VAL A 69 -10.47 14.52 3.16
C VAL A 69 -11.90 15.06 3.00
N PRO A 70 -12.37 15.32 1.77
CA PRO A 70 -13.76 15.65 1.51
C PRO A 70 -14.72 14.57 2.03
N GLY A 71 -15.87 14.99 2.58
CA GLY A 71 -16.87 14.11 3.19
C GLY A 71 -17.29 12.92 2.32
N ALA A 72 -17.34 13.11 1.01
CA ALA A 72 -17.70 12.08 0.04
C ALA A 72 -16.75 10.87 0.01
N HIS A 73 -15.51 11.00 0.50
CA HIS A 73 -14.50 9.94 0.48
C HIS A 73 -14.24 9.33 1.87
N VAL A 74 -14.91 9.83 2.91
CA VAL A 74 -14.63 9.42 4.29
C VAL A 74 -14.92 7.94 4.51
N GLN A 75 -16.10 7.47 4.10
CA GLN A 75 -16.47 6.07 4.33
C GLN A 75 -15.59 5.12 3.52
N ASP A 76 -15.29 5.42 2.26
CA ASP A 76 -14.41 4.58 1.43
C ASP A 76 -13.04 4.36 2.08
N ILE A 77 -12.44 5.42 2.65
CA ILE A 77 -11.13 5.33 3.33
C ILE A 77 -11.24 4.55 4.64
N VAL A 78 -12.32 4.75 5.41
CA VAL A 78 -12.57 4.03 6.66
C VAL A 78 -12.74 2.54 6.38
N GLU A 79 -13.57 2.17 5.43
CA GLU A 79 -13.83 0.78 5.04
C GLU A 79 -12.56 0.09 4.55
N MET A 80 -11.80 0.73 3.65
CA MET A 80 -10.53 0.20 3.16
C MET A 80 -9.54 -0.02 4.31
N THR A 81 -9.45 0.92 5.25
CA THR A 81 -8.54 0.80 6.40
C THR A 81 -8.96 -0.36 7.30
N LEU A 82 -10.25 -0.46 7.64
CA LEU A 82 -10.76 -1.53 8.51
C LEU A 82 -10.64 -2.92 7.86
N ALA A 83 -10.81 -3.01 6.53
CA ALA A 83 -10.67 -4.24 5.78
C ALA A 83 -9.26 -4.86 5.91
N ALA A 84 -8.22 -4.02 5.96
CA ALA A 84 -6.83 -4.43 6.06
C ALA A 84 -6.35 -4.71 7.51
N LEU A 85 -7.11 -4.29 8.53
CA LEU A 85 -6.76 -4.55 9.93
C LEU A 85 -7.06 -6.00 10.33
N LEU A 86 -6.49 -6.42 11.47
CA LEU A 86 -6.78 -7.73 12.07
C LEU A 86 -8.30 -7.93 12.25
N GLY A 87 -8.82 -9.05 11.74
CA GLY A 87 -10.25 -9.38 11.72
C GLY A 87 -11.04 -8.73 10.57
N GLY A 88 -10.39 -7.89 9.75
CA GLY A 88 -10.93 -7.38 8.50
C GLY A 88 -10.86 -8.40 7.36
N ILE A 89 -11.65 -8.16 6.32
CA ILE A 89 -11.83 -9.08 5.20
C ILE A 89 -10.53 -9.36 4.40
N MET A 90 -9.56 -8.44 4.42
CA MET A 90 -8.27 -8.59 3.74
C MET A 90 -7.15 -9.06 4.68
N SER A 91 -7.43 -9.34 5.96
CA SER A 91 -6.38 -9.62 6.95
C SER A 91 -5.50 -10.84 6.63
N GLY A 92 -6.01 -11.81 5.87
CA GLY A 92 -5.28 -13.00 5.41
C GLY A 92 -4.65 -12.85 4.03
N ASP A 93 -4.95 -11.76 3.31
CA ASP A 93 -4.57 -11.62 1.90
C ASP A 93 -3.12 -11.18 1.74
N PHE A 94 -2.47 -10.70 2.81
CA PHE A 94 -1.08 -10.22 2.77
C PHE A 94 -0.02 -11.35 2.84
N GLY A 95 -0.38 -12.57 2.46
CA GLY A 95 0.55 -13.70 2.36
C GLY A 95 1.37 -13.68 1.07
N SER A 96 2.26 -14.66 0.91
CA SER A 96 2.93 -14.92 -0.36
C SER A 96 2.77 -16.39 -0.73
N ASP A 97 2.42 -16.64 -1.99
CA ASP A 97 2.23 -17.95 -2.57
C ASP A 97 2.94 -18.06 -3.94
N GLU A 98 2.71 -19.16 -4.65
CA GLU A 98 3.31 -19.42 -5.96
C GLU A 98 2.90 -18.42 -7.05
N ARG A 99 1.81 -17.66 -6.84
CA ARG A 99 1.29 -16.64 -7.75
C ARG A 99 1.58 -15.24 -7.26
N THR A 100 2.43 -15.09 -6.26
CA THR A 100 2.83 -13.78 -5.76
C THR A 100 4.04 -13.25 -6.52
N VAL A 101 3.92 -12.04 -7.05
CA VAL A 101 5.01 -11.31 -7.71
C VAL A 101 5.39 -10.12 -6.84
N HIS A 102 6.69 -9.91 -6.67
CA HIS A 102 7.21 -8.77 -5.91
C HIS A 102 7.80 -7.71 -6.84
N GLY A 103 7.34 -6.47 -6.66
CA GLY A 103 8.02 -5.28 -7.16
C GLY A 103 9.37 -5.08 -6.49
N ARG A 104 10.15 -4.11 -6.98
CA ARG A 104 11.53 -3.90 -6.50
C ARG A 104 11.73 -2.52 -5.86
N THR A 105 10.73 -1.64 -5.95
CA THR A 105 10.88 -0.27 -5.46
C THR A 105 10.68 -0.22 -3.96
N GLU A 106 11.75 0.08 -3.23
CA GLU A 106 11.73 0.28 -1.77
C GLU A 106 10.92 1.52 -1.36
N LEU A 107 10.33 1.47 -0.17
CA LEU A 107 9.47 2.53 0.40
C LEU A 107 10.11 3.92 0.34
N VAL A 108 11.39 4.05 0.72
CA VAL A 108 12.10 5.35 0.68
C VAL A 108 12.21 5.87 -0.74
N ALA A 109 12.53 5.01 -1.71
CA ALA A 109 12.66 5.40 -3.11
C ALA A 109 11.30 5.81 -3.70
N ALA A 110 10.22 5.14 -3.30
CA ALA A 110 8.86 5.48 -3.73
C ALA A 110 8.36 6.83 -3.16
N LEU A 111 8.69 7.13 -1.90
CA LEU A 111 8.22 8.34 -1.21
C LEU A 111 9.07 9.57 -1.49
N ARG A 112 10.39 9.42 -1.69
CA ARG A 112 11.33 10.54 -1.84
C ARG A 112 10.91 11.59 -2.90
N PRO A 113 10.41 11.22 -4.09
CA PRO A 113 9.99 12.21 -5.10
C PRO A 113 8.89 13.16 -4.63
N LEU A 114 8.10 12.79 -3.61
CA LEU A 114 7.04 13.62 -3.05
C LEU A 114 7.57 14.77 -2.17
N TYR A 115 8.86 14.73 -1.81
CA TYR A 115 9.50 15.67 -0.87
C TYR A 115 10.70 16.40 -1.49
N THR A 116 11.01 16.14 -2.75
CA THR A 116 11.99 16.89 -3.53
C THR A 116 11.26 17.96 -4.34
N GLU A 117 11.47 19.23 -3.99
CA GLU A 117 11.18 20.37 -4.86
C GLU A 117 12.21 20.46 -6.01
#